data_AF-A0A0Q9LAK5-F1
#
_entry.id   AF-A0A0Q9LAK5-F1
#
_cell.length_a   1.000
_cell.length_b   1.000
_cell.length_c   1.000
_cell.angle_alpha   90.00
_cell.angle_beta   90.00
_cell.angle_gamma   90.00
#
_symmetry.space_group_name_H-M   'P 1'
#
loop_
_entity.id
_entity.type
_entity.pdbx_description
1 polymer ?
#
loop_
_entity_poly.entity_id
_entity_poly.type
_entity_poly.pdbx_seq_one_letter_code
_entity_poly.pdbx_strand_id
1 'polypeptide(L)'
;MYRAAPGFTFGRYADILDRAGDMHEVKSGFVPFRSRILRQIEKDAAILADPDNDVLGVVWHFVGGRSGSLGADPRVLELLDTKGIPYVIHLP
;
A
#
# COMPACT_ATOMS: atom_id res chain seq x y z
N MET A 1 -4.09 -11.62 -2.83
CA MET A 1 -3.24 -12.81 -2.57
C MET A 1 -2.52 -12.63 -1.23
N TYR A 2 -2.38 -13.65 -0.36
CA TYR A 2 -1.75 -13.49 0.97
C TYR A 2 -0.21 -13.49 0.88
N ARG A 3 0.45 -12.61 1.64
CA ARG A 3 1.90 -12.55 1.82
C ARG A 3 2.24 -12.43 3.30
N ALA A 4 3.15 -13.26 3.79
CA ALA A 4 3.67 -13.12 5.14
C ALA A 4 4.42 -11.78 5.24
N ALA A 5 4.25 -11.06 6.35
CA ALA A 5 4.94 -9.80 6.59
C ALA A 5 5.88 -10.01 7.79
N PRO A 6 7.21 -10.09 7.56
CA PRO A 6 8.16 -10.29 8.64
C PRO A 6 8.01 -9.25 9.76
N GLY A 7 8.10 -9.70 11.02
CA GLY A 7 7.90 -8.84 12.19
C GLY A 7 6.43 -8.59 12.56
N PHE A 8 5.46 -9.13 11.82
CA PHE A 8 4.03 -9.04 12.15
C PHE A 8 3.42 -10.41 12.43
N THR A 9 2.51 -10.49 13.40
CA THR A 9 1.75 -11.73 13.71
C THR A 9 0.94 -12.23 12.51
N PHE A 10 0.50 -11.32 11.64
CA PHE A 10 -0.26 -11.64 10.44
C PHE A 10 0.32 -10.89 9.26
N GLY A 11 0.29 -11.53 8.10
CA GLY A 11 0.69 -10.95 6.83
C GLY A 11 -0.29 -9.92 6.28
N ARG A 12 -0.27 -9.76 4.96
CA ARG A 12 -1.13 -8.85 4.20
C ARG A 12 -1.77 -9.59 3.02
N TYR A 13 -2.98 -9.19 2.67
CA TYR A 13 -3.57 -9.54 1.38
C TYR A 13 -3.35 -8.37 0.43
N ALA A 14 -2.63 -8.61 -0.67
CA ALA A 14 -2.60 -7.67 -1.79
C ALA A 14 -3.97 -7.64 -2.47
N ASP A 15 -4.45 -6.46 -2.86
CA ASP A 15 -5.67 -6.35 -3.67
C ASP A 15 -5.42 -6.99 -5.04
N ILE A 16 -4.26 -6.69 -5.64
CA ILE A 16 -3.77 -7.30 -6.88
C ILE A 16 -2.30 -7.68 -6.69
N LEU A 17 -1.90 -8.82 -7.22
CA LEU A 17 -0.51 -9.15 -7.51
C LEU A 17 -0.43 -9.37 -9.01
N ASP A 18 0.32 -8.54 -9.71
CA ASP A 18 0.39 -8.60 -11.17
C ASP A 18 1.37 -9.67 -11.66
N ARG A 19 1.55 -9.78 -12.99
CA ARG A 19 2.47 -10.76 -13.59
C ARG A 19 3.94 -10.33 -13.49
N ALA A 20 4.20 -9.06 -13.24
CA ALA A 20 5.54 -8.55 -13.00
C ALA A 20 6.01 -8.84 -11.56
N GLY A 21 5.09 -9.21 -10.66
CA GLY A 21 5.38 -9.48 -9.25
C GLY A 21 5.13 -8.26 -8.36
N ASP A 22 4.42 -7.25 -8.86
CA ASP A 22 4.09 -6.05 -8.11
C ASP A 22 2.75 -6.20 -7.39
N MET A 23 2.75 -5.91 -6.10
CA MET A 23 1.53 -5.79 -5.31
C MET A 23 0.91 -4.41 -5.52
N HIS A 24 -0.38 -4.38 -5.87
CA HIS A 24 -1.14 -3.14 -5.94
C HIS A 24 -2.12 -3.07 -4.78
N GLU A 25 -2.09 -1.97 -4.04
CA GLU A 25 -3.08 -1.60 -3.04
C GLU A 25 -3.98 -0.51 -3.60
N VAL A 26 -5.29 -0.64 -3.49
CA VAL A 26 -6.26 0.35 -3.97
C VAL A 26 -7.03 0.96 -2.80
N LYS A 27 -7.03 2.28 -2.74
CA LYS A 27 -7.79 3.06 -1.77
C LYS A 27 -8.78 3.97 -2.47
N SER A 28 -10.05 3.83 -2.12
CA SER A 28 -11.12 4.68 -2.63
C SER A 28 -11.48 5.80 -1.67
N GLY A 29 -11.75 6.99 -2.22
CA GLY A 29 -12.04 8.17 -1.42
C GLY A 29 -10.80 8.81 -0.81
N PHE A 30 -11.01 9.74 0.11
CA PHE A 30 -9.90 10.31 0.90
C PHE A 30 -9.45 9.36 2.01
N VAL A 31 -8.15 9.07 2.07
CA VAL A 31 -7.54 8.19 3.07
C VAL A 31 -7.00 8.98 4.25
N PRO A 32 -7.61 8.91 5.45
CA PRO A 32 -7.11 9.62 6.61
C PRO A 32 -5.90 8.91 7.24
N PHE A 33 -5.04 9.68 7.91
CA PHE A 33 -3.95 9.13 8.71
C PHE A 33 -4.51 8.38 9.93
N ARG A 34 -4.41 7.05 9.92
CA ARG A 34 -4.91 6.15 10.99
C ARG A 34 -3.97 4.99 11.19
N SER A 35 -3.91 4.45 12.41
CA SER A 35 -3.06 3.30 12.77
C SER A 35 -3.20 2.11 11.83
N ARG A 36 -4.39 1.86 11.30
CA ARG A 36 -4.63 0.78 10.31
C ARG A 36 -3.88 1.02 8.99
N ILE A 37 -3.83 2.25 8.49
CA ILE A 37 -3.13 2.60 7.24
C ILE A 37 -1.62 2.52 7.45
N LEU A 38 -1.12 3.01 8.59
CA LEU A 38 0.29 2.90 8.96
C LEU A 38 0.73 1.43 9.00
N ARG A 39 -0.02 0.60 9.72
CA ARG A 39 0.27 -0.82 9.83
C ARG A 39 0.21 -1.54 8.49
N GLN A 40 -0.57 -1.05 7.53
CA GLN A 40 -0.55 -1.57 6.16
C GLN A 40 0.76 -1.17 5.47
N ILE A 41 1.11 0.11 5.46
CA ILE A 41 2.36 0.58 4.82
C ILE A 41 3.59 -0.12 5.41
N GLU A 42 3.65 -0.27 6.73
CA GLU A 42 4.76 -0.97 7.40
C GLU A 42 4.85 -2.46 7.02
N LYS A 43 3.71 -3.13 6.83
CA LYS A 43 3.69 -4.52 6.34
C LYS A 43 4.18 -4.63 4.91
N ASP A 44 3.79 -3.70 4.04
CA ASP A 44 4.29 -3.69 2.65
C ASP A 44 5.79 -3.48 2.61
N ALA A 45 6.31 -2.54 3.41
CA ALA A 45 7.74 -2.32 3.52
C ALA A 45 8.47 -3.55 4.07
N ALA A 46 7.89 -4.24 5.07
CA ALA A 46 8.48 -5.46 5.60
C ALA A 46 8.47 -6.62 4.60
N ILE A 47 7.42 -6.75 3.79
CA ILE A 47 7.37 -7.71 2.68
C ILE A 47 8.47 -7.40 1.67
N LEU A 48 8.59 -6.14 1.22
CA LEU A 48 9.60 -5.75 0.24
C LEU A 48 11.05 -5.91 0.75
N ALA A 49 11.26 -5.78 2.06
CA ALA A 49 12.57 -5.95 2.66
C ALA A 49 12.96 -7.42 2.89
N ASP A 50 12.03 -8.36 2.70
CA ASP A 50 12.26 -9.78 2.94
C ASP A 50 13.03 -10.41 1.76
N PRO A 51 14.26 -10.89 1.95
CA PRO A 51 15.02 -11.49 0.84
C PRO A 51 14.42 -12.82 0.33
N ASP A 52 13.54 -13.47 1.11
CA ASP A 52 12.97 -14.77 0.78
C ASP A 52 11.60 -14.67 0.09
N ASN A 53 11.13 -13.45 -0.19
CA ASN A 53 9.82 -13.21 -0.78
C ASN A 53 9.85 -13.03 -2.31
N ASP A 54 8.71 -13.27 -2.97
CA ASP A 54 8.54 -13.23 -4.43
C ASP A 54 7.95 -11.90 -4.95
N VAL A 55 7.69 -10.94 -4.07
CA VAL A 55 7.16 -9.62 -4.43
C VAL A 55 8.32 -8.70 -4.80
N LEU A 56 8.25 -8.14 -6.01
CA LEU A 56 9.31 -7.29 -6.55
C LEU A 56 9.06 -5.80 -6.26
N GLY A 57 7.80 -5.43 -6.05
CA GLY A 57 7.39 -4.05 -5.82
C GLY A 57 6.00 -3.95 -5.17
N VAL A 58 5.73 -2.77 -4.61
CA VAL A 58 4.40 -2.41 -4.10
C VAL A 58 4.04 -1.04 -4.64
N VAL A 59 2.84 -0.87 -5.16
CA VAL A 59 2.31 0.42 -5.61
C VAL A 59 0.96 0.69 -4.95
N TRP A 60 0.80 1.89 -4.38
CA TRP A 60 -0.48 2.33 -3.84
C TRP A 60 -1.24 3.19 -4.85
N HIS A 61 -2.51 2.88 -5.06
CA HIS A 61 -3.40 3.63 -5.95
C HIS A 61 -4.49 4.32 -5.14
N PHE A 62 -4.57 5.63 -5.25
CA PHE A 62 -5.66 6.43 -4.69
C PHE A 62 -6.64 6.77 -5.81
N VAL A 63 -7.89 6.30 -5.68
CA VAL A 63 -8.96 6.48 -6.66
C VAL A 63 -10.13 7.26 -6.07
N GLY A 64 -10.89 7.94 -6.93
CA GLY A 64 -12.05 8.73 -6.52
C GLY A 64 -13.09 7.88 -5.77
N GLY A 65 -13.57 8.38 -4.64
CA GLY A 65 -14.69 7.79 -3.92
C GLY A 65 -16.03 8.21 -4.53
N ARG A 66 -17.11 7.53 -4.13
CA ARG A 66 -18.48 7.84 -4.59
C ARG A 66 -18.92 9.28 -4.29
N SER A 67 -18.36 9.89 -3.25
CA SER A 67 -18.66 11.26 -2.82
C SER A 67 -17.79 12.33 -3.49
N GLY A 68 -16.92 11.97 -4.44
CA GLY A 68 -15.96 12.89 -5.06
C GLY A 68 -14.72 13.17 -4.21
N SER A 69 -14.58 12.53 -3.04
CA SER A 69 -13.34 12.59 -2.25
C SER A 69 -12.22 11.77 -2.92
N LEU A 70 -10.97 12.24 -2.84
CA LEU A 70 -9.80 11.62 -3.48
C LEU A 70 -8.53 11.91 -2.68
N GLY A 71 -7.56 11.00 -2.75
CA GLY A 71 -6.21 11.18 -2.24
C GLY A 71 -6.03 10.65 -0.82
N ALA A 72 -5.02 11.17 -0.13
CA ALA A 72 -4.70 10.78 1.24
C ALA A 72 -4.23 11.97 2.07
N ASP A 73 -4.29 11.83 3.38
CA ASP A 73 -3.62 12.72 4.33
C ASP A 73 -2.13 12.81 3.98
N PRO A 74 -1.51 14.00 3.95
CA PRO A 74 -0.11 14.17 3.58
C PRO A 74 0.86 13.28 4.36
N ARG A 75 0.56 12.98 5.64
CA ARG A 75 1.38 12.09 6.47
C ARG A 75 1.36 10.63 6.00
N VAL A 76 0.32 10.23 5.28
CA VAL A 76 0.27 8.90 4.64
C VAL A 76 1.20 8.88 3.43
N LEU A 77 1.18 9.95 2.61
CA LEU A 77 2.04 10.07 1.43
C LEU A 77 3.52 10.17 1.83
N GLU A 78 3.84 11.00 2.81
CA GLU A 78 5.20 11.12 3.37
C GLU A 78 5.72 9.78 3.92
N LEU A 79 4.86 8.97 4.54
CA LEU A 79 5.25 7.64 5.01
C LEU A 79 5.53 6.69 3.84
N LEU A 80 4.72 6.73 2.77
CA LEU A 80 4.97 5.94 1.55
C LEU A 80 6.32 6.34 0.93
N ASP A 81 6.57 7.64 0.79
CA ASP A 81 7.84 8.18 0.26
C ASP A 81 9.04 7.73 1.12
N THR A 82 8.92 7.85 2.44
CA THR A 82 9.97 7.45 3.40
C THR A 82 10.28 5.95 3.33
N LYS A 83 9.29 5.12 2.97
CA LYS A 83 9.45 3.68 2.77
C LYS A 83 9.84 3.31 1.35
N GLY A 84 9.97 4.27 0.44
CA GLY A 84 10.26 4.03 -0.97
C GLY A 84 9.13 3.30 -1.70
N ILE A 85 7.88 3.41 -1.20
CA ILE A 85 6.71 2.76 -1.81
C ILE A 85 6.04 3.78 -2.74
N PRO A 86 6.09 3.59 -4.08
CA PRO A 86 5.47 4.52 -5.01
C PRO A 86 3.94 4.54 -4.86
N TYR A 87 3.34 5.67 -5.23
CA TYR A 87 1.91 5.81 -5.29
C TYR A 87 1.43 6.61 -6.51
N VAL A 88 0.19 6.36 -6.92
CA VAL A 88 -0.49 7.04 -8.02
C VAL A 88 -1.84 7.55 -7.54
N ILE A 89 -2.10 8.84 -7.76
CA ILE A 89 -3.43 9.44 -7.55
C ILE A 89 -4.13 9.52 -8.90
N HIS A 90 -5.18 8.73 -9.07
CA HIS A 90 -5.97 8.70 -10.31
C HIS A 90 -7.00 9.82 -10.28
N LEU A 91 -6.75 10.87 -11.07
CA LEU A 91 -7.69 11.96 -11.27
C LEU A 91 -8.92 11.47 -12.08
N PRO A 92 -10.12 12.02 -11.83
CA PRO A 92 -11.35 11.66 -12.55
C PRO A 92 -11.29 11.97 -14.07
#